data_AF-H1Y4K7-F1
#
_entry.id   AF-H1Y4K7-F1
#
_cell.length_a   1.000
_cell.length_b   1.000
_cell.length_c   1.000
_cell.angle_alpha   90.00
_cell.angle_beta   90.00
_cell.angle_gamma   90.00
#
_symmetry.space_group_name_H-M   'P 1'
#
loop_
_entity.id
_entity.type
_entity.pdbx_description
1 polymer ?
#
loop_
_entity_poly.entity_id
_entity_poly.type
_entity_poly.pdbx_seq_one_letter_code
_entity_poly.pdbx_strand_id
1 'polypeptide(L)'
;MSNLKSYQFFFEKVGFFKKVGSVKLKKRYWILLAGIIFYFLAALIRVPTSSVTAGFFAGECIGRCNATDVITDHAIRVDEISNVDTIPSIHKTIRGDFSELKFNVPLLLLFHFTGSFGQPDSHDQGGYILGFKLLGIPFSYDIDKGSEPWYFTDMTDLVRDRLRKINNEILYHYQVKP
;
A
#
# COMPACT_ATOMS: atom_id res chain seq x y z
N MET A 1 -66.28 17.82 46.66
CA MET A 1 -65.19 18.76 46.34
C MET A 1 -64.06 18.52 47.32
N SER A 2 -63.14 17.62 46.96
CA SER A 2 -62.00 17.23 47.79
C SER A 2 -60.85 16.79 46.89
N ASN A 3 -59.66 17.29 47.21
CA ASN A 3 -58.34 16.77 46.86
C ASN A 3 -57.85 16.88 45.39
N LEU A 4 -57.30 18.06 45.06
CA LEU A 4 -56.43 18.28 43.90
C LEU A 4 -55.18 19.11 44.27
N LYS A 5 -54.58 18.85 45.45
CA LYS A 5 -53.39 19.58 45.95
C LYS A 5 -52.24 18.69 46.44
N SER A 6 -52.07 17.48 45.90
CA SER A 6 -51.03 16.54 46.40
C SER A 6 -50.10 15.95 45.33
N TYR A 7 -49.95 16.58 44.16
CA TYR A 7 -49.02 16.09 43.11
C TYR A 7 -47.94 17.09 42.68
N GLN A 8 -47.74 18.17 43.45
CA GLN A 8 -46.77 19.20 43.08
C GLN A 8 -45.45 19.16 43.87
N PHE A 9 -45.21 18.11 44.68
CA PHE A 9 -44.05 18.04 45.58
C PHE A 9 -43.09 16.86 45.34
N PHE A 10 -43.30 16.04 44.30
CA PHE A 10 -42.48 14.84 44.07
C PHE A 10 -41.44 14.96 42.94
N PHE A 11 -41.40 16.08 42.21
CA PHE A 11 -40.44 16.26 41.10
C PHE A 11 -39.19 17.08 41.44
N GLU A 12 -39.04 17.54 42.69
CA GLU A 12 -37.88 18.35 43.10
C GLU A 12 -36.70 17.53 43.66
N LYS A 13 -36.87 16.22 43.87
CA LYS A 13 -35.84 15.31 44.44
C LYS A 13 -35.19 14.34 43.46
N VAL A 14 -35.34 14.55 42.15
CA VAL A 14 -34.59 13.81 41.11
C VAL A 14 -33.52 14.69 40.45
N GLY A 15 -33.28 15.89 41.01
CA GLY A 15 -32.18 16.77 40.66
C GLY A 15 -30.85 16.38 41.31
N PHE A 16 -30.42 15.12 41.22
CA PHE A 16 -29.04 14.75 41.56
C PHE A 16 -28.25 14.52 40.27
N PHE A 17 -27.56 15.59 39.87
CA PHE A 17 -26.64 15.69 38.77
C PHE A 17 -25.75 14.44 38.61
N LYS A 18 -26.14 13.53 37.71
CA LYS A 18 -25.22 12.63 37.03
C LYS A 18 -24.48 13.41 35.92
N LYS A 19 -23.79 14.51 36.29
CA LYS A 19 -23.10 15.41 35.36
C LYS A 19 -21.58 15.41 35.51
N VAL A 20 -21.02 14.32 36.07
CA VAL A 20 -19.55 14.15 36.22
C VAL A 20 -18.99 13.03 35.32
N GLY A 21 -19.85 12.19 34.72
CA GLY A 21 -19.43 11.14 33.78
C GLY A 21 -19.42 11.52 32.29
N SER A 22 -20.11 12.60 31.89
CA SER A 22 -20.38 12.90 30.46
C SER A 22 -19.20 13.59 29.75
N VAL A 23 -18.41 14.42 30.46
CA VAL A 23 -17.34 15.21 29.82
C VAL A 23 -16.14 14.35 29.43
N LYS A 24 -15.71 13.41 30.28
CA LYS A 24 -14.64 12.46 29.95
C LYS A 24 -15.04 11.49 28.84
N LEU A 25 -16.31 11.09 28.79
CA LEU A 25 -16.84 10.22 27.74
C LEU A 25 -16.87 10.94 26.38
N LYS A 26 -17.35 12.18 26.33
CA LYS A 26 -17.32 13.01 25.10
C LYS A 26 -15.90 13.20 24.55
N LYS A 27 -14.90 13.45 25.42
CA LYS A 27 -13.50 13.63 24.97
C LYS A 27 -12.92 12.36 24.32
N ARG A 28 -13.28 11.17 24.81
CA ARG A 28 -12.84 9.89 24.22
C ARG A 28 -13.47 9.64 22.84
N TYR A 29 -14.75 9.97 22.66
CA TYR A 29 -15.41 9.86 21.35
C TYR A 29 -14.77 10.75 20.29
N TRP A 30 -14.40 11.99 20.64
CA TRP A 30 -13.72 12.90 19.71
C TRP A 30 -12.35 12.39 19.27
N ILE A 31 -11.58 11.77 20.18
CA ILE A 31 -10.28 11.17 19.84
C ILE A 31 -10.46 9.99 18.89
N LEU A 32 -11.41 9.10 19.16
CA LEU A 32 -11.71 7.96 18.27
C LEU A 32 -12.19 8.44 16.89
N LEU A 33 -13.09 9.42 16.86
CA LEU A 33 -13.59 9.99 15.61
C LEU A 33 -12.46 10.64 14.80
N ALA A 34 -11.59 11.43 15.46
CA ALA A 34 -10.43 12.02 14.81
C ALA A 34 -9.47 10.95 14.26
N GLY A 35 -9.25 9.86 15.00
CA GLY A 35 -8.43 8.73 14.55
C GLY A 35 -9.01 8.03 13.32
N ILE A 36 -10.32 7.79 13.30
CA ILE A 36 -11.01 7.20 12.14
C ILE A 36 -10.90 8.13 10.93
N ILE A 37 -11.18 9.43 11.10
CA ILE A 37 -11.07 10.42 10.03
C ILE A 37 -9.64 10.46 9.49
N PHE A 38 -8.63 10.49 10.38
CA PHE A 38 -7.23 10.47 9.99
C PHE A 38 -6.87 9.20 9.19
N TYR A 39 -7.35 8.03 9.61
CA TYR A 39 -7.13 6.77 8.91
C TYR A 39 -7.68 6.81 7.47
N PHE A 40 -8.90 7.31 7.28
CA PHE A 40 -9.47 7.47 5.94
C PHE A 40 -8.76 8.54 5.10
N LEU A 41 -8.34 9.66 5.72
CA LEU A 41 -7.57 10.69 5.00
C LEU A 41 -6.19 10.17 4.59
N ALA A 42 -5.51 9.39 5.42
CA ALA A 42 -4.21 8.79 5.12
C ALA A 42 -4.28 7.81 3.94
N ALA A 43 -5.43 7.17 3.70
CA ALA A 43 -5.66 6.34 2.52
C ALA A 43 -5.67 7.16 1.21
N LEU A 44 -6.06 8.44 1.27
CA LEU A 44 -6.17 9.32 0.10
C LEU A 44 -4.87 10.09 -0.21
N ILE A 45 -4.05 10.36 0.80
CA ILE A 45 -2.79 11.08 0.62
C ILE A 45 -1.79 10.17 -0.10
N ARG A 46 -1.32 10.61 -1.27
CA ARG A 46 -0.30 9.92 -2.06
C ARG A 46 1.05 10.63 -1.89
N VAL A 47 2.08 9.89 -1.50
CA VAL A 47 3.43 10.44 -1.28
C VAL A 47 4.38 10.10 -2.43
N PRO A 48 5.22 11.06 -2.88
CA PRO A 48 6.20 10.82 -3.93
C PRO A 48 7.35 9.96 -3.42
N THR A 49 7.87 9.10 -4.30
CA THR A 49 8.95 8.15 -3.99
C THR A 49 10.23 8.52 -4.74
N SER A 50 11.38 8.22 -4.14
CA SER A 50 12.71 8.47 -4.73
C SER A 50 13.12 7.40 -5.73
N SER A 51 12.75 6.15 -5.45
CA SER A 51 12.84 5.03 -6.38
C SER A 51 11.64 4.12 -6.19
N VAL A 52 11.32 3.35 -7.23
CA VAL A 52 10.26 2.36 -7.27
C VAL A 52 10.86 1.02 -7.68
N THR A 53 10.39 -0.06 -7.08
CA THR A 53 10.68 -1.42 -7.51
C THR A 53 9.37 -2.06 -7.95
N ALA A 54 9.34 -2.58 -9.16
CA ALA A 54 8.22 -3.38 -9.67
C ALA A 54 8.77 -4.75 -10.04
N GLY A 55 8.10 -5.82 -9.58
CA GLY A 55 8.58 -7.16 -9.84
C GLY A 55 7.51 -8.23 -9.73
N PHE A 56 7.90 -9.44 -10.07
CA PHE A 56 7.12 -10.64 -9.82
C PHE A 56 8.06 -11.79 -9.52
N PHE A 57 7.55 -12.78 -8.79
CA PHE A 57 8.21 -14.06 -8.60
C PHE A 57 7.21 -15.19 -8.82
N ALA A 58 7.71 -16.36 -9.20
CA ALA A 58 6.95 -17.59 -9.37
C ALA A 58 7.66 -18.72 -8.61
N GLY A 59 6.90 -19.53 -7.87
CA GLY A 59 7.45 -20.65 -7.10
C GLY A 59 7.95 -21.76 -8.02
N GLU A 60 7.03 -22.37 -8.79
CA GLU A 60 7.37 -23.33 -9.85
C GLU A 60 7.41 -22.66 -11.22
N CYS A 61 8.61 -22.56 -11.79
CA CYS A 61 8.83 -21.90 -13.08
C CYS A 61 9.99 -22.53 -13.83
N ILE A 62 9.83 -22.63 -15.16
CA ILE A 62 10.89 -22.99 -16.10
C ILE A 62 11.23 -21.72 -16.88
N GLY A 63 12.44 -21.19 -16.70
CA GLY A 63 12.87 -19.93 -17.31
C GLY A 63 12.92 -18.79 -16.31
N ARG A 64 12.26 -17.66 -16.60
CA ARG A 64 12.31 -16.45 -15.77
C ARG A 64 11.41 -16.62 -14.54
N CYS A 65 12.04 -16.76 -13.39
CA CYS A 65 11.39 -17.13 -12.13
C CYS A 65 11.18 -15.95 -11.19
N ASN A 66 12.05 -14.95 -11.32
CA ASN A 66 11.93 -13.72 -10.59
C ASN A 66 12.38 -12.59 -11.52
N ALA A 67 11.59 -11.53 -11.61
CA ALA A 67 11.99 -10.30 -12.26
C ALA A 67 11.75 -9.15 -11.30
N THR A 68 12.77 -8.34 -11.10
CA THR A 68 12.72 -7.14 -10.26
C THR A 68 13.36 -6.00 -11.01
N ASP A 69 12.54 -4.98 -11.27
CA ASP A 69 12.97 -3.76 -11.95
C ASP A 69 12.99 -2.60 -10.96
N VAL A 70 14.17 -1.99 -10.78
CA VAL A 70 14.34 -0.78 -9.97
C VAL A 70 14.35 0.44 -10.86
N ILE A 71 13.33 1.28 -10.71
CA ILE A 71 13.09 2.51 -11.45
C ILE A 71 13.56 3.71 -10.61
N THR A 72 14.40 4.53 -11.21
CA THR A 72 14.85 5.83 -10.69
C THR A 72 14.62 6.89 -11.75
N ASP A 73 14.77 8.17 -11.42
CA ASP A 73 14.62 9.27 -12.39
C ASP A 73 15.56 9.16 -13.59
N HIS A 74 16.71 8.49 -13.44
CA HIS A 74 17.78 8.50 -14.43
C HIS A 74 18.13 7.13 -15.00
N ALA A 75 17.56 6.07 -14.45
CA ALA A 75 17.85 4.71 -14.85
C ALA A 75 16.77 3.71 -14.44
N ILE A 76 16.63 2.66 -15.24
CA ILE A 76 15.97 1.41 -14.88
C ILE A 76 17.06 0.35 -14.71
N ARG A 77 17.07 -0.34 -13.57
CA ARG A 77 17.87 -1.54 -13.35
C ARG A 77 16.96 -2.75 -13.47
N VAL A 78 17.30 -3.66 -14.36
CA VAL A 78 16.52 -4.86 -14.68
C VAL A 78 17.30 -6.04 -14.16
N ASP A 79 16.71 -6.74 -13.20
CA ASP A 79 17.26 -7.94 -12.60
C ASP A 79 16.27 -9.10 -12.81
N GLU A 80 16.56 -9.97 -13.76
CA GLU A 80 15.78 -11.19 -14.03
C GLU A 80 16.62 -12.42 -13.66
N ILE A 81 16.09 -13.24 -12.75
CA ILE A 81 16.73 -14.47 -12.29
C ILE A 81 16.04 -15.65 -12.97
N SER A 82 16.85 -16.54 -13.55
CA SER A 82 16.39 -17.82 -14.08
C SER A 82 16.81 -18.98 -13.19
N ASN A 83 15.90 -19.94 -12.98
CA ASN A 83 16.20 -21.19 -12.27
C ASN A 83 16.70 -22.30 -13.21
N VAL A 84 16.96 -21.99 -14.48
CA VAL A 84 17.44 -22.96 -15.47
C VAL A 84 18.87 -22.60 -15.86
N ASP A 85 19.82 -23.50 -15.63
CA ASP A 85 21.25 -23.27 -15.91
C ASP A 85 21.55 -22.86 -17.36
N THR A 86 20.67 -23.23 -18.30
CA THR A 86 20.82 -22.90 -19.73
C THR A 86 20.30 -21.51 -20.10
N ILE A 87 19.57 -20.84 -19.21
CA ILE A 87 19.02 -19.49 -19.44
C ILE A 87 19.76 -18.52 -18.52
N PRO A 88 20.57 -17.58 -19.06
CA PRO A 88 21.32 -16.66 -18.22
C PRO A 88 20.41 -15.68 -17.50
N SER A 89 20.70 -15.42 -16.22
CA SER A 89 20.13 -14.28 -15.50
C SER A 89 20.54 -12.97 -16.18
N ILE A 90 19.61 -12.01 -16.22
CA ILE A 90 19.81 -10.72 -16.87
C ILE A 90 19.99 -9.66 -15.79
N HIS A 91 21.14 -8.99 -15.82
CA HIS A 91 21.44 -7.82 -15.00
C HIS A 91 21.80 -6.66 -15.90
N LYS A 92 20.91 -5.67 -16.02
CA LYS A 92 21.07 -4.56 -16.96
C LYS A 92 20.71 -3.24 -16.32
N THR A 93 21.38 -2.17 -16.76
CA THR A 93 21.03 -0.80 -16.39
C THR A 93 20.81 0.00 -17.67
N ILE A 94 19.60 0.51 -17.84
CA ILE A 94 19.22 1.41 -18.93
C ILE A 94 19.21 2.81 -18.36
N ARG A 95 19.92 3.74 -19.00
CA ARG A 95 19.98 5.15 -18.60
C ARG A 95 19.08 5.98 -19.51
N GLY A 96 18.33 6.89 -18.92
CA GLY A 96 17.31 7.70 -19.59
C GLY A 96 16.52 8.52 -18.58
N ASP A 97 15.54 9.30 -19.03
CA ASP A 97 14.57 9.92 -18.13
C ASP A 97 13.39 8.97 -17.93
N PHE A 98 13.22 8.50 -16.70
CA PHE A 98 12.15 7.56 -16.33
C PHE A 98 11.28 8.09 -15.20
N SER A 99 11.27 9.41 -15.00
CA SER A 99 10.48 10.07 -13.97
C SER A 99 8.98 9.75 -14.07
N GLU A 100 8.46 9.59 -15.30
CA GLU A 100 7.06 9.23 -15.57
C GLU A 100 6.70 7.79 -15.18
N LEU A 101 7.69 6.89 -15.07
CA LEU A 101 7.50 5.51 -14.67
C LEU A 101 7.42 5.34 -13.14
N LYS A 102 7.76 6.37 -12.36
CA LYS A 102 7.55 6.34 -10.91
C LYS A 102 6.05 6.38 -10.59
N PHE A 103 5.73 6.04 -9.34
CA PHE A 103 4.38 6.19 -8.82
C PHE A 103 4.40 6.68 -7.38
N ASN A 104 3.29 7.30 -7.00
CA ASN A 104 3.07 7.75 -5.64
C ASN A 104 2.31 6.68 -4.88
N VAL A 105 2.75 6.43 -3.65
CA VAL A 105 2.13 5.40 -2.79
C VAL A 105 1.18 6.03 -1.79
N PRO A 106 0.09 5.35 -1.40
CA PRO A 106 -0.75 5.81 -0.29
C PRO A 106 0.07 5.91 0.99
N LEU A 107 -0.13 6.99 1.76
CA LEU A 107 0.54 7.17 3.05
C LEU A 107 0.21 6.02 4.00
N LEU A 108 -1.01 5.48 3.92
CA LEU A 108 -1.45 4.37 4.77
C LEU A 108 -0.62 3.09 4.56
N LEU A 109 -0.03 2.90 3.37
CA LEU A 109 0.83 1.74 3.08
C LEU A 109 2.05 1.68 4.01
N LEU A 110 2.58 2.84 4.41
CA LEU A 110 3.75 2.94 5.29
C LEU A 110 3.51 2.36 6.69
N PHE A 111 2.24 2.25 7.11
CA PHE A 111 1.87 1.68 8.40
C PHE A 111 1.63 0.17 8.33
N HIS A 112 1.79 -0.44 7.15
CA HIS A 112 1.72 -1.88 7.00
C HIS A 112 3.11 -2.49 7.15
N PHE A 113 3.42 -2.97 8.34
CA PHE A 113 4.76 -3.49 8.69
C PHE A 113 4.95 -4.97 8.36
N THR A 114 3.90 -5.68 7.95
CA THR A 114 3.97 -7.11 7.62
C THR A 114 4.84 -7.37 6.39
N GLY A 115 4.94 -6.38 5.48
CA GLY A 115 5.69 -6.54 4.23
C GLY A 115 5.03 -7.48 3.23
N SER A 116 3.84 -8.00 3.52
CA SER A 116 3.13 -8.92 2.63
C SER A 116 1.62 -8.73 2.71
N PHE A 117 0.95 -8.94 1.58
CA PHE A 117 -0.50 -8.91 1.41
C PHE A 117 -0.98 -10.24 0.84
N GLY A 118 -1.84 -10.94 1.58
CA GLY A 118 -2.31 -12.28 1.23
C GLY A 118 -1.33 -13.37 1.66
N GLN A 119 -1.24 -14.43 0.87
CA GLN A 119 -0.28 -15.51 1.06
C GLN A 119 0.59 -15.67 -0.20
N PRO A 120 1.39 -14.64 -0.54
CA PRO A 120 2.30 -14.75 -1.67
C PRO A 120 3.26 -15.92 -1.40
N ASP A 121 3.50 -16.75 -2.42
CA ASP A 121 4.28 -18.00 -2.33
C ASP A 121 3.62 -19.20 -1.60
N SER A 122 2.35 -19.12 -1.18
CA SER A 122 1.66 -20.34 -0.72
C SER A 122 1.27 -21.21 -1.91
N HIS A 123 1.57 -22.51 -1.83
CA HIS A 123 1.31 -23.48 -2.91
C HIS A 123 1.97 -23.13 -4.26
N ASP A 124 3.17 -22.54 -4.22
CA ASP A 124 4.01 -22.26 -5.38
C ASP A 124 3.42 -21.28 -6.41
N GLN A 125 2.37 -20.53 -6.05
CA GLN A 125 1.59 -19.68 -6.96
C GLN A 125 2.29 -18.37 -7.36
N GLY A 126 3.45 -18.06 -6.76
CA GLY A 126 4.16 -16.81 -7.01
C GLY A 126 3.50 -15.57 -6.40
N GLY A 127 3.91 -14.40 -6.85
CA GLY A 127 3.40 -13.12 -6.36
C GLY A 127 3.99 -11.91 -7.09
N TYR A 128 3.48 -10.73 -6.76
CA TYR A 128 3.98 -9.44 -7.23
C TYR A 128 4.84 -8.78 -6.15
N ILE A 129 5.85 -8.03 -6.57
CA ILE A 129 6.71 -7.26 -5.69
C ILE A 129 6.49 -5.78 -5.98
N LEU A 130 6.13 -5.03 -4.94
CA LEU A 130 6.09 -3.57 -4.97
C LEU A 130 7.06 -3.03 -3.92
N GLY A 131 8.16 -2.45 -4.37
CA GLY A 131 9.10 -1.74 -3.50
C GLY A 131 9.14 -0.26 -3.82
N PHE A 132 9.62 0.53 -2.87
CA PHE A 132 9.94 1.94 -3.08
C PHE A 132 10.89 2.46 -2.01
N LYS A 133 11.53 3.59 -2.28
CA LYS A 133 12.30 4.33 -1.28
C LYS A 133 11.65 5.66 -0.98
N LEU A 134 11.36 5.90 0.29
CA LEU A 134 10.86 7.18 0.79
C LEU A 134 11.86 7.74 1.80
N LEU A 135 12.40 8.93 1.53
CA LEU A 135 13.40 9.58 2.38
C LEU A 135 14.61 8.68 2.72
N GLY A 136 15.05 7.87 1.76
CA GLY A 136 16.15 6.91 1.95
C GLY A 136 15.78 5.60 2.64
N ILE A 137 14.56 5.47 3.15
CA ILE A 137 14.07 4.25 3.80
C ILE A 137 13.47 3.33 2.72
N PRO A 138 13.98 2.10 2.56
CA PRO A 138 13.41 1.13 1.63
C PRO A 138 12.18 0.45 2.24
N PHE A 139 11.15 0.31 1.41
CA PHE A 139 9.96 -0.50 1.68
C PHE A 139 9.82 -1.51 0.57
N SER A 140 9.40 -2.73 0.90
CA SER A 140 9.11 -3.80 -0.06
C SER A 140 7.88 -4.56 0.42
N TYR A 141 7.00 -4.86 -0.52
CA TYR A 141 5.75 -5.56 -0.28
C TYR A 141 5.56 -6.68 -1.28
N ASP A 142 5.33 -7.88 -0.77
CA ASP A 142 4.94 -9.03 -1.57
C ASP A 142 3.43 -9.15 -1.59
N ILE A 143 2.83 -9.24 -2.77
CA ILE A 143 1.38 -9.14 -2.95
C ILE A 143 0.87 -10.32 -3.75
N ASP A 144 -0.07 -11.04 -3.17
CA ASP A 144 -0.91 -11.98 -3.89
C ASP A 144 -2.06 -11.24 -4.59
N LYS A 145 -2.37 -11.63 -5.83
CA LYS A 145 -3.38 -10.95 -6.65
C LYS A 145 -4.77 -11.18 -6.06
N GLY A 146 -5.53 -10.09 -5.87
CA GLY A 146 -6.83 -10.14 -5.21
C GLY A 146 -6.75 -9.99 -3.69
N SER A 147 -5.54 -9.98 -3.12
CA SER A 147 -5.30 -9.71 -1.69
C SER A 147 -4.84 -8.26 -1.43
N GLU A 148 -5.01 -7.37 -2.41
CA GLU A 148 -4.64 -5.96 -2.28
C GLU A 148 -5.44 -5.28 -1.16
N PRO A 149 -4.86 -4.32 -0.44
CA PRO A 149 -5.59 -3.61 0.59
C PRO A 149 -6.69 -2.74 -0.01
N TRP A 150 -7.80 -2.56 0.73
CA TRP A 150 -8.96 -1.77 0.29
C TRP A 150 -8.64 -0.32 -0.12
N TYR A 151 -7.56 0.25 0.40
CA TYR A 151 -7.09 1.61 0.10
C TYR A 151 -6.12 1.68 -1.09
N PHE A 152 -5.70 0.53 -1.64
CA PHE A 152 -4.81 0.42 -2.78
C PHE A 152 -5.16 -0.81 -3.63
N THR A 153 -6.41 -0.90 -4.08
CA THR A 153 -6.95 -2.08 -4.76
C THR A 153 -6.29 -2.39 -6.11
N ASP A 154 -5.69 -1.40 -6.75
CA ASP A 154 -5.02 -1.50 -8.05
C ASP A 154 -3.51 -1.78 -7.94
N MET A 155 -3.03 -2.20 -6.75
CA MET A 155 -1.60 -2.36 -6.47
C MET A 155 -0.91 -3.37 -7.40
N THR A 156 -1.49 -4.54 -7.64
CA THR A 156 -0.89 -5.53 -8.57
C THR A 156 -1.01 -5.11 -10.03
N ASP A 157 -2.10 -4.43 -10.41
CA ASP A 157 -2.28 -3.88 -11.76
C ASP A 157 -1.28 -2.77 -12.06
N LEU A 158 -0.95 -1.94 -11.06
CA LEU A 158 0.11 -0.95 -11.15
C LEU A 158 1.48 -1.61 -11.39
N VAL A 159 1.82 -2.64 -10.61
CA VAL A 159 3.07 -3.39 -10.81
C VAL A 159 3.12 -3.98 -12.23
N ARG A 160 2.03 -4.62 -12.67
CA ARG A 160 1.93 -5.20 -14.02
C ARG A 160 2.05 -4.14 -15.12
N ASP A 161 1.44 -2.97 -14.95
CA ASP A 161 1.56 -1.86 -15.90
C ASP A 161 3.00 -1.35 -16.00
N ARG A 162 3.73 -1.27 -14.88
CA ARG A 162 5.13 -0.87 -14.86
C ARG A 162 6.04 -1.88 -15.55
N LEU A 163 5.91 -3.16 -15.22
CA LEU A 163 6.65 -4.24 -15.90
C LEU A 163 6.42 -4.19 -17.42
N ARG A 164 5.17 -4.00 -17.86
CA ARG A 164 4.84 -3.87 -19.29
C ARG A 164 5.51 -2.65 -19.93
N LYS A 165 5.45 -1.48 -19.29
CA LYS A 165 6.07 -0.25 -19.81
C LYS A 165 7.59 -0.38 -19.87
N ILE A 166 8.22 -0.94 -18.85
CA ILE A 166 9.66 -1.19 -18.82
C ILE A 166 10.06 -2.13 -19.96
N ASN A 167 9.31 -3.21 -20.18
CA ASN A 167 9.58 -4.12 -21.30
C ASN A 167 9.47 -3.41 -22.66
N ASN A 168 8.55 -2.45 -22.83
CA ASN A 168 8.46 -1.65 -24.04
C ASN A 168 9.64 -0.68 -24.20
N GLU A 169 10.08 -0.04 -23.11
CA GLU A 169 11.28 0.83 -23.12
C GLU A 169 12.55 0.04 -23.47
N ILE A 170 12.67 -1.17 -22.93
CA ILE A 170 13.72 -2.13 -23.26
C ILE A 170 13.71 -2.38 -24.77
N LEU A 171 12.57 -2.80 -25.34
CA LEU A 171 12.45 -3.10 -26.76
C LEU A 171 12.80 -1.89 -27.64
N TYR A 172 12.34 -0.69 -27.28
CA TYR A 172 12.66 0.54 -28.01
C TYR A 172 14.16 0.84 -28.00
N HIS A 173 14.79 0.77 -26.83
CA HIS A 173 16.24 1.00 -26.71
C HIS A 173 17.08 -0.01 -27.50
N TYR A 174 16.61 -1.25 -27.67
CA TYR A 174 17.33 -2.30 -28.40
C TYR A 174 17.04 -2.34 -29.91
N GLN A 175 15.89 -1.87 -30.37
CA GLN A 175 15.58 -1.82 -31.81
C GLN A 175 16.12 -0.57 -32.51
N VAL A 176 16.41 0.51 -31.77
CA VAL A 176 16.74 1.83 -32.35
C VAL A 176 18.24 2.16 -32.28
N LYS A 177 19.06 1.39 -31.53
CA LYS A 177 20.51 1.55 -31.53
C LYS A 177 21.20 0.42 -32.30
N PRO A 178 21.66 0.66 -33.55
CA PRO A 178 22.63 -0.22 -34.21
C PRO A 178 23.98 -0.23 -33.48
#